data_AF-A0A7S2SMN7-F1
#
_entry.id   AF-A0A7S2SMN7-F1
#
_cell.length_a   1.000
_cell.length_b   1.000
_cell.length_c   1.000
_cell.angle_alpha   90.00
_cell.angle_beta   90.00
_cell.angle_gamma   90.00
#
_symmetry.space_group_name_H-M   'P 1'
#
loop_
_entity.id
_entity.type
_entity.pdbx_description
1 polymer ?
#
loop_
_entity_poly.entity_id
_entity_poly.type
_entity_poly.pdbx_seq_one_letter_code
_entity_poly.pdbx_strand_id
1 'polypeptide(L)'
;TFTRRQEQDQITTSQLEVDVIFSDLVSHPAEGPWGKLAPLRILSFDIECQGRQGHFPEPEKDPVIQISNVVSVQGQSTPIIQNVFTLKTCLPIVGAQIISSDKEEDVLMKWRNFVQQADADVLTGYNIQNFDMPYLLKRAKTLEKRCPALRKFPELGRIRGTLSRMRES
;
A
#
# COMPACT_ATOMS: atom_id res chain seq x y z
N THR A 1 28.62 -17.29 -5.08
CA THR A 1 28.01 -17.67 -3.79
C THR A 1 27.32 -16.46 -3.20
N PHE A 2 26.10 -16.61 -2.67
CA PHE A 2 25.40 -15.53 -1.98
C PHE A 2 25.41 -15.75 -0.46
N THR A 3 25.30 -14.67 0.30
CA THR A 3 25.14 -14.69 1.76
C THR A 3 23.78 -14.13 2.11
N ARG A 4 22.98 -14.86 2.89
CA ARG A 4 21.71 -14.36 3.43
C ARG A 4 22.00 -13.48 4.65
N ARG A 5 21.40 -12.28 4.69
CA ARG A 5 21.50 -11.40 5.87
C ARG A 5 20.74 -11.98 7.05
N GLN A 6 21.29 -11.78 8.24
CA GLN A 6 20.62 -12.10 9.50
C GLN A 6 19.48 -11.10 9.75
N GLU A 7 18.49 -11.50 10.54
CA GLU A 7 17.27 -10.70 10.76
C GLU A 7 17.56 -9.30 11.31
N GLN A 8 18.53 -9.18 12.22
CA GLN A 8 18.93 -7.90 12.80
C GLN A 8 19.58 -6.94 11.79
N ASP A 9 20.12 -7.47 10.68
CA ASP A 9 20.82 -6.70 9.65
C ASP A 9 19.92 -6.38 8.45
N GLN A 10 18.67 -6.85 8.45
CA GLN A 10 17.72 -6.59 7.36
C GLN A 10 17.24 -5.14 7.37
N ILE A 11 17.36 -4.49 6.22
CA ILE A 11 16.89 -3.11 6.02
C ILE A 11 15.59 -3.05 5.22
N THR A 12 15.09 -4.19 4.72
CA THR A 12 13.85 -4.27 3.94
C THR A 12 12.75 -5.07 4.65
N THR A 13 11.53 -5.03 4.12
CA THR A 13 10.42 -5.89 4.56
C THR A 13 10.36 -7.23 3.79
N SER A 14 11.30 -7.48 2.87
CA SER A 14 11.35 -8.70 2.08
C SER A 14 11.68 -9.92 2.95
N GLN A 15 11.11 -11.07 2.61
CA GLN A 15 11.35 -12.32 3.35
C GLN A 15 12.80 -12.81 3.26
N LEU A 16 13.44 -12.57 2.11
CA LEU A 16 14.82 -12.94 1.82
C LEU A 16 15.59 -11.68 1.42
N GLU A 17 16.67 -11.38 2.16
CA GLU A 17 17.62 -10.33 1.84
C GLU A 17 19.00 -11.00 1.71
N VAL A 18 19.60 -10.90 0.52
CA VAL A 18 20.85 -11.59 0.17
C VAL A 18 21.86 -10.62 -0.41
N ASP A 19 23.12 -10.81 -0.05
CA ASP A 19 24.26 -10.14 -0.66
C ASP A 19 24.95 -11.12 -1.61
N VAL A 20 25.21 -10.68 -2.84
CA VAL A 20 25.82 -11.48 -3.89
C VAL A 20 26.74 -10.61 -4.74
N ILE A 21 27.89 -11.16 -5.13
CA ILE A 21 28.81 -10.49 -6.05
C ILE A 21 28.18 -10.54 -7.45
N PHE A 22 28.18 -9.43 -8.18
CA PHE A 22 27.52 -9.33 -9.49
C PHE A 22 28.00 -10.39 -10.50
N SER A 23 29.26 -10.83 -10.42
CA SER A 23 29.85 -11.86 -11.28
C SER A 23 29.29 -13.26 -11.05
N ASP A 24 28.64 -13.49 -9.90
CA ASP A 24 28.06 -14.77 -9.54
C ASP A 24 26.59 -14.88 -9.97
N LEU A 25 26.01 -13.82 -10.53
CA LEU A 25 24.65 -13.81 -11.05
C LEU A 25 24.58 -14.51 -12.41
N VAL A 26 23.63 -15.45 -12.53
CA VAL A 26 23.29 -16.08 -13.80
C VAL A 26 21.98 -15.50 -14.30
N SER A 27 22.03 -14.76 -15.41
CA SER A 27 20.84 -14.21 -16.07
C SER A 27 20.30 -15.21 -17.07
N HIS A 28 19.07 -15.68 -16.87
CA HIS A 28 18.39 -16.58 -17.80
C HIS A 28 17.57 -15.79 -18.83
N PRO A 29 17.64 -16.13 -20.13
CA PRO A 29 16.74 -15.55 -21.12
C PRO A 29 15.29 -15.96 -20.83
N ALA A 30 14.32 -15.11 -21.17
CA ALA A 30 12.89 -15.31 -20.92
C ALA A 30 12.26 -16.33 -21.90
N GLU A 31 12.86 -17.50 -22.02
CA GLU A 31 12.50 -18.55 -22.98
C GLU A 31 12.30 -19.89 -22.27
N GLY A 32 11.51 -20.78 -22.88
CA GLY A 32 11.25 -22.13 -22.38
C GLY A 32 10.76 -22.12 -20.91
N PRO A 33 11.43 -22.83 -19.98
CA PRO A 33 11.03 -22.87 -18.58
C PRO A 33 11.13 -21.52 -17.86
N TRP A 34 12.00 -20.61 -18.32
CA TRP A 34 12.25 -19.29 -17.72
C TRP A 34 11.32 -18.20 -18.26
N GLY A 35 10.45 -18.51 -19.22
CA GLY A 35 9.44 -17.59 -19.75
C GLY A 35 8.17 -17.49 -18.90
N LYS A 36 8.08 -18.22 -17.79
CA LYS A 36 6.91 -18.22 -16.90
C LYS A 36 6.88 -16.95 -16.03
N LEU A 37 5.67 -16.47 -15.75
CA LEU A 37 5.46 -15.37 -14.80
C LEU A 37 5.39 -15.91 -13.36
N ALA A 38 5.97 -15.16 -12.43
CA ALA A 38 5.80 -15.40 -11.00
C ALA A 38 4.34 -15.11 -10.56
N PRO A 39 3.88 -15.71 -9.45
CA PRO A 39 2.55 -15.43 -8.89
C PRO A 39 2.54 -14.08 -8.16
N LEU A 40 2.65 -12.98 -8.92
CA LEU A 40 2.71 -11.62 -8.41
C LEU A 40 1.45 -11.24 -7.63
N ARG A 41 1.62 -10.56 -6.50
CA ARG A 41 0.51 -9.95 -5.75
C ARG A 41 0.17 -8.59 -6.33
N ILE A 42 -1.07 -8.40 -6.74
CA ILE A 42 -1.58 -7.17 -7.35
C ILE A 42 -2.63 -6.57 -6.42
N LEU A 43 -2.32 -5.40 -5.84
CA LEU A 43 -3.21 -4.66 -4.97
C LEU A 43 -3.85 -3.51 -5.77
N SER A 44 -5.17 -3.59 -5.96
CA SER A 44 -5.97 -2.48 -6.47
C SER A 44 -6.64 -1.77 -5.30
N PHE A 45 -6.64 -0.43 -5.28
CA PHE A 45 -7.33 0.33 -4.26
C PHE A 45 -8.02 1.58 -4.82
N ASP A 46 -8.95 2.12 -4.03
CA ASP A 46 -9.75 3.31 -4.31
C ASP A 46 -10.13 3.97 -2.97
N ILE A 47 -10.27 5.31 -2.94
CA ILE A 47 -10.62 6.07 -1.73
C ILE A 47 -11.90 6.87 -1.91
N GLU A 48 -12.62 7.05 -0.80
CA GLU A 48 -13.77 7.95 -0.73
C GLU A 48 -13.52 9.07 0.29
N CYS A 49 -13.86 10.29 -0.10
CA CYS A 49 -13.67 11.49 0.71
C CYS A 49 -15.00 12.21 0.94
N GLN A 50 -15.24 12.67 2.16
CA GLN A 50 -16.44 13.46 2.47
C GLN A 50 -16.20 14.95 2.17
N GLY A 51 -16.50 15.36 0.94
CA GLY A 51 -16.37 16.76 0.51
C GLY A 51 -17.45 17.69 1.06
N ARG A 52 -17.14 19.00 1.07
CA ARG A 52 -18.11 20.09 1.29
C ARG A 52 -18.96 20.29 0.04
N GLN A 53 -20.23 20.66 0.23
CA GLN A 53 -21.17 20.87 -0.87
C GLN A 53 -20.65 21.92 -1.88
N GLY A 54 -20.64 21.56 -3.17
CA GLY A 54 -20.23 22.46 -4.26
C GLY A 54 -18.72 22.61 -4.45
N HIS A 55 -17.90 21.88 -3.69
CA HIS A 55 -16.43 21.94 -3.78
C HIS A 55 -15.83 20.57 -4.11
N PHE A 56 -14.78 20.56 -4.92
CA PHE A 56 -13.94 19.37 -5.08
C PHE A 56 -13.19 19.11 -3.75
N PRO A 57 -13.00 17.83 -3.35
CA PRO A 57 -12.32 17.51 -2.10
C PRO A 57 -10.92 18.10 -1.98
N GLU A 58 -10.63 18.73 -0.85
CA GLU A 58 -9.33 19.29 -0.49
C GLU A 58 -8.75 18.52 0.72
N PRO A 59 -7.54 17.94 0.64
CA PRO A 59 -6.99 17.10 1.71
C PRO A 59 -6.75 17.85 3.03
N GLU A 60 -6.70 19.18 3.02
CA GLU A 60 -6.58 20.00 4.23
C GLU A 60 -7.89 20.05 5.03
N LYS A 61 -9.04 19.82 4.39
CA LYS A 61 -10.38 20.07 4.96
C LYS A 61 -11.23 18.82 4.99
N ASP A 62 -11.27 18.10 3.89
CA ASP A 62 -12.23 17.04 3.63
C ASP A 62 -11.60 15.68 4.04
N PRO A 63 -12.26 14.89 4.92
CA PRO A 63 -11.68 13.66 5.44
C PRO A 63 -11.81 12.50 4.46
N VAL A 64 -10.83 11.58 4.52
CA VAL A 64 -10.95 10.25 3.92
C VAL A 64 -11.86 9.40 4.81
N ILE A 65 -12.94 8.88 4.24
CA ILE A 65 -13.96 8.12 4.98
C ILE A 65 -13.93 6.64 4.66
N GLN A 66 -13.46 6.24 3.47
CA GLN A 66 -13.30 4.82 3.13
C GLN A 66 -12.06 4.60 2.28
N ILE A 67 -11.45 3.43 2.42
CA ILE A 67 -10.40 2.94 1.52
C ILE A 67 -10.69 1.47 1.21
N SER A 68 -11.01 1.18 -0.05
CA SER A 68 -11.36 -0.16 -0.52
C SER A 68 -10.15 -0.82 -1.17
N ASN A 69 -9.94 -2.11 -0.92
CA ASN A 69 -8.79 -2.83 -1.47
C ASN A 69 -9.20 -4.22 -1.97
N VAL A 70 -8.61 -4.59 -3.10
CA VAL A 70 -8.66 -5.93 -3.66
C VAL A 70 -7.24 -6.39 -3.92
N VAL A 71 -6.83 -7.53 -3.34
CA VAL A 71 -5.55 -8.17 -3.62
C VAL A 71 -5.81 -9.44 -4.40
N SER A 72 -5.22 -9.53 -5.59
CA SER A 72 -5.25 -10.71 -6.45
C SER A 72 -3.85 -11.27 -6.65
N VAL A 73 -3.77 -12.51 -7.11
CA VAL A 73 -2.50 -13.17 -7.46
C VAL A 73 -2.52 -13.48 -8.95
N GLN A 74 -1.44 -13.13 -9.65
CA GLN A 74 -1.29 -13.40 -11.08
C GLN A 74 -1.58 -14.88 -11.39
N GLY A 75 -2.55 -15.12 -12.28
CA GLY A 75 -2.98 -16.46 -12.68
C GLY A 75 -4.09 -17.09 -11.83
N GLN A 76 -4.54 -16.44 -10.74
CA GLN A 76 -5.71 -16.88 -9.98
C GLN A 76 -6.98 -16.19 -10.47
N SER A 77 -8.12 -16.91 -10.47
CA SER A 77 -9.41 -16.40 -10.94
C SER A 77 -10.17 -15.56 -9.92
N THR A 78 -9.79 -15.65 -8.64
CA THR A 78 -10.47 -14.95 -7.53
C THR A 78 -9.47 -14.19 -6.70
N PRO A 79 -9.83 -13.00 -6.17
CA PRO A 79 -8.97 -12.26 -5.27
C PRO A 79 -8.77 -13.03 -3.96
N ILE A 80 -7.58 -12.87 -3.37
CA ILE A 80 -7.22 -13.47 -2.07
C ILE A 80 -7.61 -12.57 -0.90
N ILE A 81 -7.80 -11.27 -1.13
CA ILE A 81 -8.25 -10.31 -0.12
C ILE A 81 -9.23 -9.34 -0.77
N GLN A 82 -10.35 -9.10 -0.10
CA GLN A 82 -11.29 -8.02 -0.38
C GLN A 82 -11.64 -7.37 0.95
N ASN A 83 -11.29 -6.09 1.12
CA ASN A 83 -11.57 -5.38 2.36
C ASN A 83 -11.90 -3.90 2.12
N VAL A 84 -12.55 -3.30 3.11
CA VAL A 84 -12.85 -1.88 3.14
C VAL A 84 -12.51 -1.35 4.52
N PHE A 85 -11.58 -0.38 4.58
CA PHE A 85 -11.34 0.39 5.79
C PHE A 85 -12.36 1.52 5.84
N THR A 86 -13.08 1.67 6.96
CA THR A 86 -14.14 2.69 7.08
C THR A 86 -13.91 3.60 8.28
N LEU A 87 -14.19 4.89 8.11
CA LEU A 87 -14.40 5.82 9.21
C LEU A 87 -15.81 5.60 9.75
N LYS A 88 -15.90 5.41 11.06
CA LYS A 88 -17.10 4.94 11.78
C LYS A 88 -17.53 3.54 11.34
N THR A 89 -18.68 3.12 11.86
CA THR A 89 -19.26 1.81 11.62
C THR A 89 -19.78 1.68 10.19
N CYS A 90 -19.72 0.45 9.68
CA CYS A 90 -20.32 0.06 8.42
C CYS A 90 -20.94 -1.34 8.63
N LEU A 91 -22.06 -1.61 7.97
CA LEU A 91 -22.69 -2.93 8.04
C LEU A 91 -21.80 -3.96 7.33
N PRO A 92 -21.81 -5.24 7.75
CA PRO A 92 -21.08 -6.29 7.06
C PRO A 92 -21.47 -6.39 5.58
N ILE A 93 -20.48 -6.61 4.71
CA ILE A 93 -20.67 -6.85 3.28
C ILE A 93 -20.24 -8.29 2.98
N VAL A 94 -21.12 -9.07 2.35
CA VAL A 94 -20.81 -10.47 2.02
C VAL A 94 -19.60 -10.51 1.07
N GLY A 95 -18.59 -11.30 1.44
CA GLY A 95 -17.37 -11.48 0.64
C GLY A 95 -16.28 -10.43 0.85
N ALA A 96 -16.51 -9.41 1.69
CA ALA A 96 -15.51 -8.40 2.04
C ALA A 96 -15.34 -8.23 3.54
N GLN A 97 -14.11 -8.02 3.99
CA GLN A 97 -13.81 -7.69 5.38
C GLN A 97 -14.00 -6.18 5.60
N ILE A 98 -14.86 -5.82 6.57
CA ILE A 98 -15.06 -4.43 6.98
C ILE A 98 -14.16 -4.12 8.18
N ILE A 99 -13.30 -3.12 8.04
CA ILE A 99 -12.31 -2.71 9.05
C ILE A 99 -12.63 -1.28 9.48
N SER A 100 -13.53 -1.14 10.44
CA SER A 100 -13.98 0.16 10.95
C SER A 100 -13.02 0.77 11.98
N SER A 101 -12.97 2.10 12.00
CA SER A 101 -12.22 2.91 12.97
C SER A 101 -13.00 4.14 13.39
N ASP A 102 -12.89 4.56 14.65
CA ASP A 102 -13.58 5.77 15.13
C ASP A 102 -12.92 7.07 14.68
N LYS A 103 -11.61 7.05 14.44
CA LYS A 103 -10.81 8.20 14.02
C LYS A 103 -10.22 7.95 12.64
N GLU A 104 -10.09 9.02 11.87
CA GLU A 104 -9.54 8.99 10.51
C GLU A 104 -8.07 8.56 10.51
N GLU A 105 -7.31 8.98 11.51
CA GLU A 105 -5.89 8.65 11.64
C GLU A 105 -5.68 7.13 11.78
N ASP A 106 -6.63 6.44 12.43
CA ASP A 106 -6.60 5.00 12.56
C ASP A 106 -6.95 4.30 11.23
N VAL A 107 -7.84 4.88 10.40
CA VAL A 107 -8.08 4.40 9.03
C VAL A 107 -6.79 4.46 8.21
N LEU A 108 -6.13 5.62 8.20
CA LEU A 108 -4.89 5.85 7.47
C LEU A 108 -3.76 4.92 7.95
N MET A 109 -3.53 4.82 9.27
CA MET A 109 -2.46 3.97 9.80
C MET A 109 -2.73 2.48 9.62
N LYS A 110 -3.98 2.02 9.75
CA LYS A 110 -4.34 0.63 9.46
C LYS A 110 -4.15 0.32 7.98
N TRP A 111 -4.55 1.21 7.07
CA TRP A 111 -4.32 1.01 5.63
C TRP A 111 -2.84 0.97 5.29
N ARG A 112 -2.02 1.89 5.82
CA ARG A 112 -0.55 1.85 5.67
C ARG A 112 0.04 0.52 6.13
N ASN A 113 -0.38 0.03 7.29
CA ASN A 113 0.09 -1.26 7.81
C ASN A 113 -0.37 -2.44 6.94
N PHE A 114 -1.58 -2.36 6.40
CA PHE A 114 -2.10 -3.34 5.46
C PHE A 114 -1.29 -3.37 4.17
N VAL A 115 -0.96 -2.21 3.57
CA VAL A 115 -0.11 -2.16 2.37
C VAL A 115 1.24 -2.85 2.61
N GLN A 116 1.88 -2.59 3.74
CA GLN A 116 3.14 -3.26 4.10
C GLN A 116 2.98 -4.77 4.32
N GLN A 117 1.90 -5.21 4.98
CA GLN A 117 1.65 -6.63 5.26
C GLN A 117 1.20 -7.42 4.02
N ALA A 118 0.43 -6.78 3.13
CA ALA A 118 0.03 -7.35 1.86
C ALA A 118 1.26 -7.63 0.96
N ASP A 119 2.29 -6.79 1.10
CA ASP A 119 3.57 -6.89 0.39
C ASP A 119 3.36 -7.08 -1.12
N ALA A 120 2.51 -6.22 -1.69
CA ALA A 120 2.11 -6.30 -3.09
C ALA A 120 3.29 -5.97 -4.02
N ASP A 121 3.38 -6.70 -5.13
CA ASP A 121 4.37 -6.47 -6.18
C ASP A 121 3.94 -5.35 -7.13
N VAL A 122 2.63 -5.21 -7.33
CA VAL A 122 2.03 -4.18 -8.16
C VAL A 122 0.93 -3.48 -7.37
N LEU A 123 1.05 -2.15 -7.28
CA LEU A 123 -0.02 -1.27 -6.81
C LEU A 123 -0.72 -0.65 -8.02
N THR A 124 -2.03 -0.84 -8.12
CA THR A 124 -2.85 -0.39 -9.24
C THR A 124 -4.16 0.26 -8.77
N GLY A 125 -4.91 0.83 -9.71
CA GLY A 125 -6.16 1.53 -9.48
C GLY A 125 -6.41 2.55 -10.60
N TYR A 126 -7.54 3.24 -10.55
CA TYR A 126 -7.88 4.26 -11.53
C TYR A 126 -7.51 5.64 -11.00
N ASN A 127 -6.69 6.40 -11.73
CA ASN A 127 -6.24 7.75 -11.34
C ASN A 127 -5.46 7.88 -10.01
N ILE A 128 -4.98 6.75 -9.43
CA ILE A 128 -4.30 6.71 -8.13
C ILE A 128 -3.05 7.59 -8.04
N GLN A 129 -2.39 7.88 -9.16
CA GLN A 129 -1.19 8.73 -9.20
C GLN A 129 -1.52 10.22 -9.11
N ASN A 130 -2.66 10.66 -9.66
CA ASN A 130 -3.03 12.08 -9.72
C ASN A 130 -4.03 12.47 -8.63
N PHE A 131 -4.73 11.50 -8.03
CA PHE A 131 -5.70 11.77 -6.96
C PHE A 131 -5.37 11.00 -5.69
N ASP A 132 -5.60 9.69 -5.64
CA ASP A 132 -5.65 8.91 -4.39
C ASP A 132 -4.37 8.99 -3.56
N MET A 133 -3.21 8.64 -4.14
CA MET A 133 -1.92 8.68 -3.44
C MET A 133 -1.55 10.12 -3.01
N PRO A 134 -1.59 11.14 -3.89
CA PRO A 134 -1.37 12.52 -3.47
C PRO A 134 -2.31 12.96 -2.34
N TYR A 135 -3.59 12.59 -2.42
CA TYR A 135 -4.61 12.97 -1.44
C TYR A 135 -4.32 12.35 -0.09
N LEU A 136 -4.06 11.03 -0.04
CA LEU A 136 -3.70 10.31 1.19
C LEU A 136 -2.43 10.87 1.85
N LEU A 137 -1.37 11.12 1.07
CA LEU A 137 -0.11 11.66 1.59
C LEU A 137 -0.30 13.07 2.16
N LYS A 138 -1.01 13.95 1.44
CA LYS A 138 -1.31 15.32 1.91
C LYS A 138 -2.24 15.29 3.12
N ARG A 139 -3.25 14.41 3.13
CA ARG A 139 -4.18 14.28 4.26
C ARG A 139 -3.45 13.83 5.52
N ALA A 140 -2.63 12.78 5.44
CA ALA A 140 -1.81 12.32 6.55
C ALA A 140 -0.88 13.45 7.07
N LYS A 141 -0.29 14.23 6.16
CA LYS A 141 0.54 15.39 6.50
C LYS A 141 -0.24 16.48 7.24
N THR A 142 -1.45 16.82 6.79
CA THR A 142 -2.35 17.77 7.46
C THR A 142 -2.66 17.33 8.89
N LEU A 143 -2.91 16.04 9.08
CA LEU A 143 -3.32 15.48 10.37
C LEU A 143 -2.15 15.18 11.32
N GLU A 144 -0.90 15.17 10.85
CA GLU A 144 0.26 14.76 11.67
C GLU A 144 0.46 15.64 12.92
N LYS A 145 0.03 16.92 12.88
CA LYS A 145 0.15 17.83 14.03
C LYS A 145 -0.70 17.38 15.21
N ARG A 146 -1.89 16.80 14.94
CA ARG A 146 -2.79 16.26 15.98
C ARG A 146 -2.53 14.79 16.28
N CYS A 147 -1.98 14.04 15.32
CA CYS A 147 -1.59 12.65 15.48
C CYS A 147 -0.16 12.40 14.96
N PRO A 148 0.87 12.53 15.83
CA PRO A 148 2.28 12.38 15.42
C PRO A 148 2.63 11.02 14.80
N ALA A 149 1.84 9.97 15.04
CA ALA A 149 2.03 8.65 14.44
C ALA A 149 1.95 8.69 12.89
N LEU A 150 1.16 9.62 12.33
CA LEU A 150 1.00 9.78 10.89
C LEU A 150 2.28 10.25 10.17
N ARG A 151 3.32 10.69 10.90
CA ARG A 151 4.65 10.92 10.30
C ARG A 151 5.21 9.68 9.61
N LYS A 152 4.80 8.48 10.04
CA LYS A 152 5.18 7.20 9.44
C LYS A 152 4.24 6.74 8.32
N PHE A 153 3.14 7.46 8.06
CA PHE A 153 2.22 7.11 6.98
C PHE A 153 2.90 6.99 5.61
N PRO A 154 3.85 7.86 5.23
CA PRO A 154 4.54 7.75 3.95
C PRO A 154 5.54 6.58 3.86
N GLU A 155 5.79 5.83 4.93
CA GLU A 155 6.63 4.61 4.88
C GLU A 155 5.84 3.45 4.26
N LEU A 156 5.57 3.53 2.95
CA LEU A 156 4.75 2.55 2.20
C LEU A 156 5.60 1.54 1.42
N GLY A 157 6.86 1.86 1.12
CA GLY A 157 7.75 1.00 0.36
C GLY A 157 8.37 -0.15 1.18
N ARG A 158 9.13 -1.01 0.48
CA ARG A 158 9.82 -2.16 1.07
C ARG A 158 11.10 -1.83 1.82
N ILE A 159 11.66 -0.62 1.66
CA ILE A 159 12.86 -0.18 2.39
C ILE A 159 12.42 0.46 3.71
N ARG A 160 12.84 -0.13 4.84
CA ARG A 160 12.47 0.35 6.18
C ARG A 160 12.96 1.78 6.40
N GLY A 161 12.14 2.62 7.03
CA GLY A 161 12.48 4.01 7.34
C GLY A 161 12.58 4.96 6.13
N THR A 162 12.30 4.49 4.91
CA THR A 162 12.27 5.35 3.72
C THR A 162 10.87 5.92 3.50
N LEU A 163 10.77 7.24 3.42
CA LEU A 163 9.51 7.95 3.19
C LEU A 163 9.23 8.09 1.68
N SER A 164 8.04 7.66 1.25
CA SER A 164 7.50 8.00 -0.06
C SER A 164 7.27 9.51 -0.16
N ARG A 165 7.62 10.09 -1.31
CA ARG A 165 7.45 11.52 -1.59
C ARG A 165 6.77 11.67 -2.95
N MET A 166 5.91 12.67 -3.04
CA MET A 166 5.41 13.12 -4.35
C MET A 166 6.57 13.71 -5.13
N ARG A 167 6.71 13.33 -6.39
CA ARG A 167 7.65 14.00 -7.30
C ARG A 167 7.12 15.41 -7.57
N GLU A 168 7.92 16.42 -7.29
CA GLU A 168 7.62 17.79 -7.69
C GLU A 168 7.68 17.87 -9.23
N SER A 169 6.63 18.43 -9.83
CA SER A 169 6.49 18.66 -11.26
C SER A 169 7.06 20.01 -11.65
#